data_AF-H3BKA9-F1
#
_entry.id   AF-H3BKA9-F1
#
_cell.length_a   1.000
_cell.length_b   1.000
_cell.length_c   1.000
_cell.angle_alpha   90.00
_cell.angle_beta   90.00
_cell.angle_gamma   90.00
#
_symmetry.space_group_name_H-M   'P 1'
#
loop_
_entity.id
_entity.type
_entity.pdbx_description
1 polymer ?
#
loop_
_entity_poly.entity_id
_entity_poly.type
_entity_poly.pdbx_seq_one_letter_code
_entity_poly.pdbx_strand_id
1 'polypeptide(L)'
;KQLLKDQCDLSKLAELPLARRQMLLLEALKVKQVVLESIPTFLKLPIAVTCYWLQSTEAKAKLHHLQALLLGMLREPLHAIVNSPGNVDSAPRQAQCLAPRYL
;
A
#
# COMPACT_ATOMS: atom_id res chain seq x y z
N LYS A 1 -13.81 3.62 -26.03
CA LYS A 1 -13.97 4.76 -25.10
C LYS A 1 -15.34 4.63 -24.46
N GLN A 2 -15.44 4.04 -23.27
CA GLN A 2 -16.68 3.96 -22.52
C GLN A 2 -16.47 4.84 -21.29
N LEU A 3 -16.92 6.09 -21.38
CA LEU A 3 -16.65 7.15 -20.43
C LEU A 3 -18.01 7.61 -19.87
N LEU A 4 -18.20 7.34 -18.57
CA LEU A 4 -19.21 7.90 -17.66
C LEU A 4 -20.67 7.80 -18.09
N LYS A 5 -21.41 6.80 -17.60
CA LYS A 5 -22.89 6.86 -17.59
C LYS A 5 -23.55 6.60 -16.24
N ASP A 6 -22.77 6.68 -15.17
CA ASP A 6 -23.28 6.85 -13.81
C ASP A 6 -22.64 8.15 -13.28
N GLN A 7 -23.28 9.29 -13.52
CA GLN A 7 -22.89 10.52 -12.84
C GLN A 7 -23.18 10.32 -11.35
N CYS A 8 -22.13 9.99 -10.59
CA CYS A 8 -22.22 9.90 -9.16
C CYS A 8 -22.06 11.30 -8.57
N ASP A 9 -23.08 11.77 -7.86
CA ASP A 9 -22.94 12.98 -7.06
C ASP A 9 -21.86 12.75 -5.98
N LEU A 10 -20.82 13.59 -5.99
CA LEU A 10 -19.73 13.52 -5.02
C LEU A 10 -20.22 13.72 -3.58
N SER A 11 -21.38 14.38 -3.39
CA SER A 11 -22.00 14.53 -2.07
C SER A 11 -22.32 13.19 -1.39
N LYS A 12 -22.54 12.13 -2.18
CA LYS A 12 -22.87 10.78 -1.71
C LYS A 12 -21.67 9.82 -1.73
N LEU A 13 -20.46 10.31 -1.99
CA LEU A 13 -19.27 9.47 -2.14
C LEU A 13 -19.02 8.56 -0.93
N ALA A 14 -19.30 9.04 0.28
CA ALA A 14 -19.14 8.28 1.52
C ALA A 14 -20.12 7.11 1.65
N GLU A 15 -21.30 7.22 1.05
CA GLU A 15 -22.37 6.21 1.07
C GLU A 15 -22.10 5.04 0.12
N LEU A 16 -21.17 5.21 -0.82
CA LEU A 16 -20.84 4.18 -1.80
C LEU A 16 -20.06 3.02 -1.18
N PRO A 17 -20.15 1.80 -1.76
CA PRO A 17 -19.26 0.70 -1.41
C PRO A 17 -17.78 1.07 -1.57
N LEU A 18 -16.90 0.52 -0.72
CA LEU A 18 -15.47 0.79 -0.77
C LEU A 18 -14.86 0.55 -2.16
N ALA A 19 -15.22 -0.57 -2.80
CA ALA A 19 -14.75 -0.90 -4.15
C ALA A 19 -15.14 0.17 -5.18
N ARG A 20 -16.34 0.75 -5.09
CA ARG A 20 -16.79 1.84 -5.97
C ARG A 20 -16.01 3.12 -5.71
N ARG A 21 -15.76 3.47 -4.44
CA ARG A 21 -14.91 4.62 -4.07
C ARG A 21 -13.49 4.48 -4.60
N GLN A 22 -12.90 3.30 -4.45
CA GLN A 22 -11.55 3.01 -4.96
C GLN A 22 -11.47 3.12 -6.48
N MET A 23 -12.45 2.57 -7.19
CA MET A 23 -12.53 2.68 -8.65
C MET A 23 -12.63 4.15 -9.08
N LEU A 24 -13.53 4.94 -8.48
CA LEU A 24 -13.67 6.37 -8.78
C LEU A 24 -12.39 7.17 -8.50
N LEU A 25 -11.69 6.85 -7.40
CA LEU A 25 -10.39 7.47 -7.09
C LEU A 25 -9.34 7.17 -8.16
N LEU A 26 -9.24 5.91 -8.60
CA LEU A 26 -8.30 5.53 -9.65
C LEU A 26 -8.64 6.17 -11.00
N GLU A 27 -9.94 6.27 -11.33
CA GLU A 27 -10.40 7.01 -12.52
C GLU A 27 -10.02 8.49 -12.45
N ALA A 28 -10.24 9.16 -11.30
CA ALA A 28 -9.88 10.55 -11.09
C ALA A 28 -8.36 10.78 -11.21
N LEU A 29 -7.56 9.85 -10.69
CA LEU A 29 -6.09 9.86 -10.82
C LEU A 29 -5.60 9.41 -12.20
N LYS A 30 -6.50 8.96 -13.09
CA LYS A 30 -6.17 8.42 -14.43
C LYS A 30 -5.20 7.23 -14.37
N VAL A 31 -5.32 6.39 -13.35
CA VAL A 31 -4.48 5.20 -13.14
C VAL A 31 -5.31 3.93 -13.32
N LYS A 32 -4.80 2.97 -14.10
CA LYS A 32 -5.44 1.66 -14.27
C LYS A 32 -5.11 0.75 -13.08
N GLN A 33 -6.11 0.00 -12.59
CA GLN A 33 -5.93 -0.91 -11.44
C GLN A 33 -4.81 -1.94 -11.65
N VAL A 34 -4.66 -2.47 -12.86
CA VAL A 34 -3.60 -3.44 -13.23
C VAL A 34 -2.18 -2.93 -12.93
N VAL A 35 -1.95 -1.61 -12.98
CA VAL A 35 -0.64 -1.01 -12.68
C VAL A 35 -0.29 -1.13 -11.19
N LEU A 36 -1.30 -1.28 -10.33
CA LEU A 36 -1.14 -1.30 -8.87
C LEU A 36 -1.19 -2.71 -8.29
N GLU A 37 -1.38 -3.76 -9.10
CA GLU A 37 -1.51 -5.14 -8.61
C GLU A 37 -0.24 -5.65 -7.93
N SER A 38 0.92 -5.32 -8.50
CA SER A 38 2.25 -5.68 -7.95
C SER A 38 2.73 -4.74 -6.84
N ILE A 39 2.01 -3.66 -6.56
CA ILE A 39 2.43 -2.63 -5.61
C ILE A 39 1.92 -2.99 -4.20
N PRO A 40 2.78 -2.94 -3.16
CA PRO A 40 2.35 -3.13 -1.78
C PRO A 40 1.20 -2.20 -1.40
N THR A 41 0.24 -2.68 -0.61
CA THR A 41 -0.99 -1.93 -0.27
C THR A 41 -0.72 -0.51 0.25
N PHE A 42 0.29 -0.35 1.11
CA PHE A 42 0.66 0.96 1.68
C PHE A 42 1.22 1.95 0.65
N LEU A 43 1.72 1.46 -0.49
CA LEU A 43 2.26 2.28 -1.58
C LEU A 43 1.26 2.54 -2.70
N LYS A 44 0.16 1.78 -2.80
CA LYS A 44 -0.78 1.90 -3.93
C LYS A 44 -1.27 3.33 -4.16
N LEU A 45 -1.71 4.00 -3.10
CA LEU A 45 -2.20 5.37 -3.20
C LEU A 45 -1.06 6.38 -3.48
N PRO A 46 0.05 6.42 -2.71
CA PRO A 46 1.18 7.28 -3.01
C PRO A 46 1.72 7.16 -4.45
N ILE A 47 1.79 5.92 -4.97
CA ILE A 47 2.21 5.66 -6.35
C ILE A 47 1.18 6.18 -7.35
N ALA A 48 -0.12 5.94 -7.13
CA ALA A 48 -1.16 6.45 -8.02
C ALA A 48 -1.17 7.99 -8.09
N VAL A 49 -0.99 8.67 -6.95
CA VAL A 49 -0.87 10.13 -6.88
C VAL A 49 0.37 10.63 -7.61
N THR A 50 1.51 9.95 -7.45
CA THR A 50 2.75 10.29 -8.15
C THR A 50 2.58 10.15 -9.66
N CYS A 51 1.96 9.06 -10.13
CA CYS A 51 1.64 8.88 -11.56
C CYS A 51 0.75 10.00 -12.10
N TYR A 52 -0.25 10.45 -11.33
CA TYR A 52 -1.10 11.56 -11.72
C TYR A 52 -0.31 12.88 -11.84
N TRP A 53 0.53 13.19 -10.84
CA TRP A 53 1.36 14.40 -10.88
C TRP A 53 2.31 14.39 -12.07
N LEU A 54 3.02 13.30 -12.32
CA LEU A 54 3.94 13.20 -13.47
C LEU A 54 3.26 13.41 -14.82
N GLN A 55 1.98 13.08 -14.93
CA GLN A 55 1.18 13.31 -16.15
C GLN A 55 0.62 14.73 -16.24
N SER A 56 0.60 15.47 -15.13
CA SER A 56 -0.11 16.75 -14.99
C SER A 56 0.81 17.94 -14.70
N THR A 57 2.10 17.72 -14.44
CA THR A 57 3.06 18.77 -14.14
C THR A 57 3.75 19.28 -15.41
N GLU A 58 3.84 20.60 -15.57
CA GLU A 58 4.66 21.24 -16.62
C GLU A 58 6.17 20.94 -16.46
N ALA A 59 6.62 20.79 -15.22
CA ALA A 59 8.02 20.49 -14.92
C ALA A 59 8.33 19.00 -15.15
N LYS A 60 9.34 18.72 -15.97
CA LYS A 60 9.81 17.35 -16.21
C LYS A 60 10.53 16.80 -14.97
N ALA A 61 9.90 15.86 -14.28
CA ALA A 61 10.57 15.11 -13.23
C ALA A 61 11.71 14.27 -13.80
N LYS A 62 12.85 14.26 -13.10
CA LYS A 62 14.01 13.43 -13.42
C LYS A 62 13.99 12.19 -12.51
N LEU A 63 14.78 11.18 -12.86
CA LEU A 63 14.88 9.93 -12.10
C LEU A 63 15.15 10.15 -10.60
N HIS A 64 16.04 11.09 -10.25
CA HIS A 64 16.37 11.36 -8.85
C HIS A 64 15.21 11.94 -8.04
N HIS A 65 14.25 12.63 -8.67
CA HIS A 65 13.03 13.06 -7.98
C HIS A 65 12.17 11.85 -7.60
N LEU A 66 12.07 10.85 -8.49
CA LEU A 66 11.33 9.61 -8.20
C LEU A 66 12.03 8.79 -7.13
N GLN A 67 13.36 8.72 -7.17
CA GLN A 67 14.15 8.05 -6.13
C GLN A 67 13.93 8.70 -4.76
N ALA A 68 13.97 10.03 -4.69
CA ALA A 68 13.71 10.77 -3.46
C ALA A 68 12.27 10.56 -2.93
N LEU A 69 11.27 10.56 -3.81
CA LEU A 69 9.88 10.25 -3.44
C LEU A 69 9.74 8.83 -2.88
N LEU A 70 10.32 7.84 -3.55
CA LEU A 70 10.26 6.44 -3.10
C LEU A 70 10.94 6.27 -1.74
N LEU A 71 12.10 6.88 -1.54
CA LEU A 71 12.80 6.90 -0.23
C LEU A 71 11.93 7.53 0.86
N GLY A 72 11.26 8.66 0.56
CA GLY A 72 10.33 9.30 1.49
C GLY A 72 9.16 8.40 1.88
N MET A 73 8.56 7.69 0.92
CA MET A 73 7.45 6.75 1.17
C MET A 73 7.87 5.54 2.00
N LEU A 74 9.14 5.12 1.88
CA LEU A 74 9.69 3.96 2.58
C LEU A 74 10.30 4.31 3.94
N ARG A 75 10.38 5.58 4.32
CA ARG A 75 11.06 6.02 5.55
C ARG A 75 10.55 5.30 6.80
N GLU A 76 9.24 5.31 7.03
CA GLU A 76 8.63 4.68 8.20
C GLU A 76 8.76 3.15 8.18
N PRO A 77 8.43 2.43 7.07
CA PRO A 77 8.71 1.00 6.97
C PRO A 77 10.18 0.63 7.23
N LEU A 78 11.12 1.38 6.66
CA LEU A 78 12.54 1.13 6.84
C LEU A 78 12.99 1.41 8.28
N HIS A 79 12.48 2.47 8.90
CA HIS A 79 12.76 2.79 10.29
C HIS A 79 12.27 1.67 11.23
N ALA A 80 11.07 1.14 10.99
CA ALA A 80 10.54 0.01 11.75
C ALA A 80 11.42 -1.24 11.59
N ILE A 81 11.91 -1.54 10.38
CA ILE A 81 12.77 -2.71 10.14
C ILE A 81 14.12 -2.56 10.85
N VAL A 82 14.74 -1.38 10.78
CA VAL A 82 16.07 -1.14 11.37
C VAL A 82 16.03 -1.11 12.89
N ASN A 83 14.96 -0.57 13.47
CA ASN A 83 14.85 -0.34 14.91
C ASN A 83 13.93 -1.35 15.63
N SER A 84 13.39 -2.34 14.93
CA SER A 84 12.64 -3.41 15.58
C SER A 84 13.63 -4.23 16.41
N PRO A 85 13.46 -4.31 17.75
CA PRO A 85 14.19 -5.29 18.53
C PRO A 85 13.73 -6.64 18.03
N GLY A 86 14.59 -7.35 17.31
CA GLY A 86 14.28 -8.67 16.78
C GLY A 86 13.63 -9.47 17.90
N ASN A 87 12.40 -9.96 17.67
CA ASN A 87 11.77 -10.89 18.59
C ASN A 87 12.67 -12.11 18.61
N VAL A 88 13.61 -12.13 19.56
CA VAL A 88 14.29 -13.34 19.96
C VAL A 88 13.18 -14.23 20.46
N ASP A 89 12.71 -15.13 19.59
CA ASP A 89 11.87 -16.24 19.99
C ASP A 89 12.64 -17.03 21.03
N SER A 90 12.53 -16.61 22.29
CA SER A 90 12.87 -17.42 23.45
C SER A 90 11.81 -18.49 23.56
N ALA A 91 11.85 -19.45 22.63
CA ALA A 91 11.12 -20.70 22.75
C ALA A 91 11.59 -21.40 24.05
N PRO A 92 10.68 -21.87 24.90
CA PRO A 92 11.06 -22.56 26.12
C PRO A 92 11.72 -23.88 25.73
N ARG A 93 12.93 -24.12 26.23
CA ARG A 93 13.56 -25.44 26.10
C ARG A 93 12.62 -26.48 26.71
N GLN A 94 12.12 -27.35 25.86
CA GLN A 94 11.40 -28.54 26.27
C GLN A 94 12.29 -29.37 27.20
N ALA A 95 11.85 -29.58 28.43
CA ALA A 95 12.27 -30.70 29.26
C ALA A 95 11.06 -31.63 29.40
N GLN A 96 10.89 -32.55 28.46
CA GLN A 96 9.99 -33.68 28.66
C GLN A 96 10.63 -34.62 29.67
N CYS A 97 10.26 -34.50 30.94
CA CYS A 97 10.47 -35.59 31.89
C CYS A 97 9.40 -36.66 31.64
N LEU A 98 9.83 -37.79 31.07
CA LEU A 98 9.07 -39.02 30.99
C LEU A 98 8.63 -39.44 32.40
N ALA A 99 7.32 -39.42 32.67
CA ALA A 99 6.78 -40.13 33.83
C ALA A 99 6.61 -41.62 33.45
N PRO A 100 7.06 -42.56 34.30
CA PRO A 100 6.92 -43.98 34.02
C PRO A 100 5.47 -44.40 34.11
N ARG A 101 5.02 -45.17 33.12
CA ARG A 101 3.76 -45.92 33.18
C ARG A 101 3.89 -46.96 34.30
N TYR A 102 2.99 -46.91 35.27
CA TYR A 102 2.69 -48.06 36.11
C TYR A 102 1.23 -48.47 35.85
N LEU A 103 1.08 -49.79 35.78
CA LEU A 103 -0.10 -50.60 35.40
C LEU A 103 -1.39 -50.21 36.12
#